data_AF-A0A1W9T8K8-F1
#
_entry.id   AF-A0A1W9T8K8-F1
#
_cell.length_a   1.000
_cell.length_b   1.000
_cell.length_c   1.000
_cell.angle_alpha   90.00
_cell.angle_beta   90.00
_cell.angle_gamma   90.00
#
_symmetry.space_group_name_H-M   'P 1'
#
loop_
_entity.id
_entity.type
_entity.pdbx_description
1 polymer ?
#
loop_
_entity_poly.entity_id
_entity_poly.type
_entity_poly.pdbx_seq_one_letter_code
_entity_poly.pdbx_strand_id
1 'polypeptide(L)'
;MTGKLHNMKTMVEIVKESKVMLCLTCGKCSSVCPITRWEKQEYTSPRLLVEKAVEGNRETVFHDLLFWTCLTCGQCTDVCPSSVDFCGFIREMRSLARAENLMGTCTHGNTIHTWSKMMTDPDLDQNRLGWLGDDQKISEKSDTIYFTGCLPYYDILFRDMNLEGIKIARSAVTIMNLAGIVPHVMKNERCCGHDQIWEGDFDSFRSLARLNLEKLKATGAKRVVTTCPECAFTLKYDYPRYVEDHGMEVLHISQLLADLAEQGRIVFKDREKRLPATFQDPCRLGRYMGIYDEPRAVLKNSGYDLLEMKKIKVASLCCGTSCWTACGRVNKNIQTERLKQAKTTGADMLVTACIKCQIHFKCAQKDKMLKDDIGIKIRDLTTLAEESLEK
;
A
#
# COMPACT_ATOMS: atom_id res chain seq x y z
N MET A 1 -20.40 24.52 0.68
CA MET A 1 -21.25 23.97 1.75
C MET A 1 -20.35 23.40 2.83
N THR A 2 -20.50 23.91 4.04
CA THR A 2 -19.66 23.67 5.22
C THR A 2 -19.79 22.22 5.69
N GLY A 3 -18.96 21.34 5.13
CA GLY A 3 -18.78 19.99 5.64
C GLY A 3 -18.32 20.09 7.10
N LYS A 4 -19.01 19.39 8.00
CA LYS A 4 -18.64 19.29 9.43
C LYS A 4 -17.14 19.10 9.54
N LEU A 5 -16.46 20.15 10.01
CA LEU A 5 -15.05 20.14 10.40
C LEU A 5 -14.86 18.88 11.25
N HIS A 6 -13.85 18.09 10.90
CA HIS A 6 -13.29 17.19 11.88
C HIS A 6 -13.09 17.99 13.17
N ASN A 7 -13.55 17.50 14.32
CA ASN A 7 -12.93 17.90 15.57
C ASN A 7 -11.49 17.40 15.49
N MET A 8 -10.64 18.25 14.92
CA MET A 8 -9.22 18.00 14.76
C MET A 8 -8.65 17.76 16.14
N LYS A 9 -8.06 16.58 16.34
CA LYS A 9 -7.52 16.20 17.64
C LYS A 9 -6.42 17.16 18.03
N THR A 10 -6.46 17.62 19.26
CA THR A 10 -5.36 18.34 19.88
C THR A 10 -4.13 17.42 20.00
N MET A 11 -2.94 18.01 20.10
CA MET A 11 -1.71 17.23 20.32
C MET A 11 -1.82 16.35 21.57
N VAL A 12 -2.46 16.86 22.64
CA VAL A 12 -2.68 16.11 23.89
C VAL A 12 -3.54 14.87 23.68
N GLU A 13 -4.63 14.98 22.91
CA GLU A 13 -5.48 13.84 22.57
C GLU A 13 -4.71 12.81 21.73
N ILE A 14 -3.97 13.26 20.72
CA ILE A 14 -3.15 12.38 19.87
C ILE A 14 -2.12 11.63 20.71
N VAL A 15 -1.41 12.34 21.58
CA VAL A 15 -0.38 11.79 22.47
C VAL A 15 -0.97 10.73 23.42
N LYS A 16 -2.18 10.97 23.93
CA LYS A 16 -2.90 10.02 24.79
C LYS A 16 -3.38 8.79 24.03
N GLU A 17 -4.07 8.98 22.91
CA GLU A 17 -4.68 7.88 22.13
C GLU A 17 -3.62 6.96 21.49
N SER A 18 -2.51 7.54 21.01
CA SER A 18 -1.39 6.79 20.45
C SER A 18 -0.50 6.13 21.50
N LYS A 19 -0.79 6.36 22.79
CA LYS A 19 -0.03 5.84 23.94
C LYS A 19 1.43 6.25 23.96
N VAL A 20 1.85 7.29 23.25
CA VAL A 20 3.27 7.70 23.20
C VAL A 20 3.81 8.12 24.58
N MET A 21 2.95 8.60 25.49
CA MET A 21 3.31 8.85 26.91
C MET A 21 3.78 7.59 27.66
N LEU A 22 3.43 6.40 27.18
CA LEU A 22 3.83 5.12 27.77
C LEU A 22 5.20 4.63 27.25
N CYS A 23 5.90 5.45 26.46
CA CYS A 23 7.20 5.12 25.91
C CYS A 23 8.23 4.89 27.04
N LEU A 24 8.80 3.69 27.07
CA LEU A 24 9.86 3.31 28.04
C LEU A 24 11.26 3.74 27.61
N THR A 25 11.38 4.55 26.54
CA THR A 25 12.66 5.01 25.96
C THR A 25 13.68 3.89 25.66
N CYS A 26 13.24 2.63 25.54
CA CYS A 26 14.11 1.44 25.39
C CYS A 26 14.85 1.32 24.04
N GLY A 27 14.48 2.11 23.03
CA GLY A 27 15.18 2.17 21.74
C GLY A 27 14.93 1.02 20.75
N LYS A 28 14.07 0.03 21.07
CA LYS A 28 13.72 -1.07 20.13
C LYS A 28 13.17 -0.58 18.80
N CYS A 29 12.35 0.47 18.81
CA CYS A 29 11.84 1.11 17.59
C CYS A 29 12.95 1.70 16.73
N SER A 30 14.01 2.22 17.35
CA SER A 30 15.15 2.84 16.66
C SER A 30 16.04 1.80 15.99
N SER A 31 16.19 0.60 16.58
CA SER A 31 17.00 -0.47 15.99
C SER A 31 16.36 -1.13 14.76
N VAL A 32 15.03 -1.08 14.65
CA VAL A 32 14.31 -1.61 13.48
C VAL A 32 13.98 -0.55 12.43
N CYS A 33 14.02 0.74 12.77
CA CYS A 33 13.62 1.81 11.84
C CYS A 33 14.58 1.92 10.64
N PRO A 34 14.11 1.69 9.40
CA PRO A 34 14.97 1.75 8.22
C PRO A 34 15.42 3.18 7.90
N ILE A 35 14.62 4.20 8.24
CA ILE A 35 15.01 5.61 8.08
C ILE A 35 16.18 5.93 9.02
N THR A 36 16.05 5.62 10.32
CA THR A 36 17.12 5.81 11.31
C THR A 36 18.43 5.15 10.91
N ARG A 37 18.36 3.98 10.27
CA ARG A 37 19.54 3.24 9.83
C ARG A 37 20.28 3.91 8.68
N TRP A 38 19.55 4.46 7.72
CA TRP A 38 20.12 4.93 6.44
C TRP A 38 20.30 6.43 6.36
N GLU A 39 19.62 7.19 7.22
CA GLU A 39 19.89 8.60 7.41
C GLU A 39 21.22 8.77 8.16
N LYS A 40 22.10 9.63 7.62
CA LYS A 40 23.46 9.86 8.11
C LYS A 40 23.79 11.34 8.32
N GLN A 41 22.96 12.25 7.84
CA GLN A 41 23.19 13.69 7.98
C GLN A 41 22.78 14.17 9.37
N GLU A 42 21.65 13.67 9.88
CA GLU A 42 21.13 14.00 11.19
C GLU A 42 20.61 12.72 11.86
N TYR A 43 20.90 12.54 13.15
CA TYR A 43 20.37 11.41 13.87
C TYR A 43 18.88 11.63 14.17
N THR A 44 18.03 10.78 13.61
CA THR A 44 16.59 10.78 13.90
C THR A 44 16.08 9.36 14.17
N SER A 45 15.14 9.23 15.11
CA SER A 45 14.53 7.94 15.42
C SER A 45 13.12 8.03 16.01
N PRO A 46 12.30 6.97 15.91
CA PRO A 46 10.95 6.99 16.46
C PRO A 46 10.91 7.31 17.95
N ARG A 47 11.91 6.83 18.71
CA ARG A 47 12.05 7.12 20.15
C ARG A 47 12.23 8.62 20.39
N LEU A 48 13.18 9.25 19.69
CA LEU A 48 13.46 10.68 19.86
C LEU A 48 12.26 11.54 19.46
N LEU A 49 11.57 11.18 18.38
CA LEU A 49 10.39 11.91 17.95
C LEU A 49 9.24 11.82 18.98
N VAL A 50 9.09 10.66 19.61
CA VAL A 50 8.15 10.49 20.73
C VAL A 50 8.56 11.34 21.93
N GLU A 51 9.83 11.36 22.31
CA GLU A 51 10.33 12.19 23.41
C GLU A 51 10.03 13.67 23.19
N LYS A 52 10.34 14.21 21.99
CA LYS A 52 9.98 15.58 21.59
C LYS A 52 8.48 15.87 21.70
N ALA A 53 7.65 14.89 21.34
CA ALA A 53 6.20 15.03 21.43
C ALA A 53 5.68 15.03 22.88
N VAL A 54 6.28 14.22 23.75
CA VAL A 54 5.93 14.15 25.19
C VAL A 54 6.32 15.43 25.92
N GLU A 55 7.42 16.09 25.51
CA GLU A 55 7.82 17.41 26.00
C GLU A 55 6.84 18.53 25.62
N GLY A 56 5.85 18.26 24.75
CA GLY A 56 4.79 19.19 24.38
C GLY A 56 5.16 20.22 23.32
N ASN A 57 6.35 20.11 22.72
CA ASN A 57 6.80 21.07 21.71
C ASN A 57 6.46 20.61 20.28
N ARG A 58 5.27 20.97 19.81
CA ARG A 58 4.80 20.61 18.46
C ARG A 58 5.73 21.09 17.33
N GLU A 59 6.35 22.26 17.47
CA GLU A 59 7.22 22.83 16.43
C GLU A 59 8.44 21.93 16.21
N THR A 60 9.03 21.40 17.28
CA THR A 60 10.16 20.48 17.18
C THR A 60 9.78 19.15 16.51
N VAL A 61 8.53 18.71 16.66
CA VAL A 61 8.01 17.51 15.99
C VAL A 61 7.80 17.78 14.50
N PHE A 62 7.16 18.91 14.16
CA PHE A 62 6.80 19.25 12.78
C PHE A 62 8.02 19.47 11.87
N HIS A 63 9.13 19.93 12.45
CA HIS A 63 10.38 20.17 11.73
C HIS A 63 11.36 18.99 11.82
N ASP A 64 11.02 17.89 12.51
CA ASP A 64 11.87 16.70 12.55
C ASP A 64 11.89 15.97 11.19
N LEU A 65 13.08 15.58 10.75
CA LEU A 65 13.27 14.86 9.50
C LEU A 65 12.45 13.56 9.44
N LEU A 66 12.43 12.77 10.50
CA LEU A 66 11.68 11.51 10.55
C LEU A 66 10.17 11.75 10.48
N PHE A 67 9.68 12.89 10.96
CA PHE A 67 8.24 13.15 10.95
C PHE A 67 7.67 13.09 9.53
N TRP A 68 8.33 13.71 8.56
CA TRP A 68 7.89 13.69 7.15
C TRP A 68 8.44 12.51 6.34
N THR A 69 9.61 11.97 6.71
CA THR A 69 10.22 10.82 6.00
C THR A 69 9.76 9.46 6.55
N CYS A 70 9.03 9.42 7.67
CA CYS A 70 8.52 8.18 8.26
C CYS A 70 7.64 7.45 7.26
N LEU A 71 8.05 6.21 6.96
CA LEU A 71 7.38 5.31 6.04
C LEU A 71 6.02 4.80 6.54
N THR A 72 5.66 5.08 7.81
CA THR A 72 4.48 4.53 8.48
C THR A 72 4.36 3.01 8.34
N CYS A 73 5.51 2.32 8.26
CA CYS A 73 5.53 0.93 7.83
C CYS A 73 5.13 -0.06 8.92
N GLY A 74 5.03 0.38 10.19
CA GLY A 74 4.56 -0.42 11.32
C GLY A 74 5.63 -1.23 12.08
N GLN A 75 6.88 -1.30 11.61
CA GLN A 75 7.91 -2.12 12.30
C GLN A 75 8.17 -1.66 13.74
N CYS A 76 8.21 -0.35 13.98
CA CYS A 76 8.42 0.20 15.32
C CYS A 76 7.24 -0.06 16.26
N THR A 77 6.01 0.02 15.75
CA THR A 77 4.77 -0.27 16.49
C THR A 77 4.76 -1.73 16.93
N ASP A 78 5.11 -2.64 16.01
CA ASP A 78 5.09 -4.09 16.25
C ASP A 78 6.08 -4.53 17.35
N VAL A 79 7.31 -3.99 17.35
CA VAL A 79 8.33 -4.36 18.35
C VAL A 79 8.20 -3.60 19.69
N CYS A 80 7.22 -2.71 19.82
CA CYS A 80 7.08 -1.84 20.98
C CYS A 80 6.53 -2.62 22.19
N PRO A 81 7.27 -2.70 23.32
CA PRO A 81 6.79 -3.42 24.51
C PRO A 81 5.60 -2.73 25.19
N SER A 82 5.41 -1.42 24.97
CA SER A 82 4.29 -0.65 25.51
C SER A 82 3.12 -0.50 24.53
N SER A 83 3.19 -1.16 23.37
CA SER A 83 2.19 -1.07 22.31
C SER A 83 1.87 0.38 21.89
N VAL A 84 2.90 1.23 21.78
CA VAL A 84 2.79 2.59 21.25
C VAL A 84 2.37 2.54 19.78
N ASP A 85 1.26 3.19 19.44
CA ASP A 85 0.82 3.34 18.06
C ASP A 85 1.56 4.50 17.39
N PHE A 86 2.84 4.27 17.07
CA PHE A 86 3.67 5.29 16.45
C PHE A 86 3.17 5.70 15.06
N CYS A 87 2.59 4.78 14.30
CA CYS A 87 2.10 5.08 12.95
C CYS A 87 0.81 5.93 13.00
N GLY A 88 -0.11 5.62 13.93
CA GLY A 88 -1.26 6.47 14.22
C GLY A 88 -0.86 7.85 14.73
N PHE A 89 0.13 7.92 15.64
CA PHE A 89 0.72 9.18 16.10
C PHE A 89 1.20 10.05 14.93
N ILE A 90 2.03 9.50 14.03
CA ILE A 90 2.54 10.23 12.86
C ILE A 90 1.39 10.73 11.98
N ARG A 91 0.40 9.88 11.69
CA ARG A 91 -0.73 10.22 10.82
C ARG A 91 -1.54 11.40 11.37
N GLU A 92 -1.91 11.32 12.63
CA GLU A 92 -2.74 12.35 13.28
C GLU A 92 -1.94 13.64 13.50
N MET A 93 -0.67 13.56 13.92
CA MET A 93 0.19 14.74 14.04
C MET A 93 0.43 15.43 12.69
N ARG A 94 0.54 14.69 11.59
CA ARG A 94 0.62 15.28 10.24
C ARG A 94 -0.65 16.06 9.88
N SER A 95 -1.82 15.66 10.39
CA SER A 95 -3.05 16.42 10.21
C SER A 95 -2.99 17.78 10.90
N LEU A 96 -2.42 17.85 12.11
CA LEU A 96 -2.18 19.13 12.79
C LEU A 96 -1.19 20.00 12.01
N ALA A 97 -0.07 19.43 11.56
CA ALA A 97 0.91 20.15 10.77
C ALA A 97 0.31 20.70 9.46
N ARG A 98 -0.54 19.92 8.78
CA ARG A 98 -1.25 20.32 7.56
C ARG A 98 -2.21 21.50 7.80
N ALA A 99 -2.88 21.56 8.96
CA ALA A 99 -3.71 22.70 9.33
C ALA A 99 -2.91 24.00 9.50
N GLU A 100 -1.59 23.89 9.71
CA GLU A 100 -0.64 25.00 9.77
C GLU A 100 0.11 25.20 8.44
N ASN A 101 -0.41 24.64 7.35
CA ASN A 101 0.15 24.69 5.99
C ASN A 101 1.53 24.03 5.84
N LEU A 102 1.91 23.15 6.77
CA LEU A 102 3.13 22.35 6.66
C LEU A 102 2.86 21.06 5.88
N MET A 103 3.82 20.65 5.05
CA MET A 103 3.74 19.41 4.29
C MET A 103 5.12 18.80 4.06
N GLY A 104 5.15 17.50 3.79
CA GLY A 104 6.37 16.79 3.43
C GLY A 104 6.84 17.13 2.02
N THR A 105 8.13 16.91 1.75
CA THR A 105 8.70 17.14 0.42
C THR A 105 8.19 16.09 -0.59
N CYS A 106 7.43 16.53 -1.59
CA CYS A 106 6.97 15.69 -2.70
C CYS A 106 7.98 15.69 -3.86
N THR A 107 8.89 14.71 -3.91
CA THR A 107 9.97 14.64 -4.92
C THR A 107 9.48 14.54 -6.37
N HIS A 108 8.21 14.16 -6.59
CA HIS A 108 7.61 14.04 -7.93
C HIS A 108 6.72 15.24 -8.30
N GLY A 109 7.03 16.44 -7.81
CA GLY A 109 6.27 17.66 -8.14
C GLY A 109 4.80 17.60 -7.69
N ASN A 110 4.51 16.81 -6.66
CA ASN A 110 3.16 16.58 -6.12
C ASN A 110 2.14 15.94 -7.10
N THR A 111 2.55 15.47 -8.27
CA THR A 111 1.65 15.01 -9.35
C THR A 111 0.58 14.01 -8.89
N ILE A 112 0.97 12.99 -8.12
CA ILE A 112 0.06 11.92 -7.67
C ILE A 112 -0.98 12.45 -6.66
N HIS A 113 -0.55 13.36 -5.78
CA HIS A 113 -1.43 14.03 -4.83
C HIS A 113 -2.37 15.00 -5.53
N THR A 114 -1.89 15.76 -6.50
CA THR A 114 -2.71 16.66 -7.31
C THR A 114 -3.82 15.88 -8.03
N TRP A 115 -3.50 14.75 -8.63
CA TRP A 115 -4.49 13.91 -9.30
C TRP A 115 -5.55 13.39 -8.30
N SER A 116 -5.14 12.92 -7.12
CA SER A 116 -6.09 12.54 -6.06
C SER A 116 -6.96 13.72 -5.61
N LYS A 117 -6.41 14.93 -5.53
CA LYS A 117 -7.17 16.15 -5.19
C LYS A 117 -8.17 16.55 -6.27
N MET A 118 -7.81 16.44 -7.54
CA MET A 118 -8.75 16.66 -8.65
C MET A 118 -9.96 15.74 -8.54
N MET A 119 -9.75 14.49 -8.09
CA MET A 119 -10.82 13.51 -7.87
C MET A 119 -11.76 13.84 -6.68
N THR A 120 -11.49 14.90 -5.91
CA THR A 120 -12.38 15.35 -4.82
C THR A 120 -13.54 16.20 -5.31
N ASP A 121 -13.52 16.62 -6.57
CA ASP A 121 -14.61 17.36 -7.20
C ASP A 121 -15.83 16.43 -7.43
N PRO A 122 -17.00 16.71 -6.84
CA PRO A 122 -18.21 15.91 -7.07
C PRO A 122 -18.69 15.95 -8.52
N ASP A 123 -18.44 17.04 -9.25
CA ASP A 123 -18.92 17.26 -10.62
C ASP A 123 -18.03 16.59 -11.67
N LEU A 124 -16.85 16.09 -11.28
CA LEU A 124 -15.94 15.42 -12.17
C LEU A 124 -16.52 14.07 -12.64
N ASP A 125 -17.02 13.97 -13.87
CA ASP A 125 -17.36 12.67 -14.46
C ASP A 125 -16.17 12.07 -15.21
N GLN A 126 -15.79 10.85 -14.85
CA GLN A 126 -14.72 10.11 -15.51
C GLN A 126 -15.26 8.82 -16.08
N ASN A 127 -14.69 8.41 -17.22
CA ASN A 127 -14.80 7.05 -17.71
C ASN A 127 -13.43 6.38 -17.66
N ARG A 128 -13.22 5.59 -16.61
CA ARG A 128 -11.96 4.90 -16.34
C ARG A 128 -11.92 3.48 -16.89
N LEU A 129 -12.83 3.10 -17.79
CA LEU A 129 -12.94 1.73 -18.29
C LEU A 129 -12.09 1.45 -19.54
N GLY A 130 -11.40 2.45 -20.10
CA GLY A 130 -10.61 2.29 -21.33
C GLY A 130 -9.42 1.34 -21.23
N TRP A 131 -9.07 0.85 -20.04
CA TRP A 131 -8.05 -0.19 -19.87
C TRP A 131 -8.60 -1.60 -20.01
N LEU A 132 -9.93 -1.83 -20.00
CA LEU A 132 -10.51 -3.15 -20.28
C LEU A 132 -10.17 -3.58 -21.71
N GLY A 133 -9.90 -4.87 -21.90
CA GLY A 133 -9.84 -5.50 -23.22
C GLY A 133 -11.10 -6.33 -23.48
N ASP A 134 -11.19 -6.89 -24.69
CA ASP A 134 -12.38 -7.62 -25.15
C ASP A 134 -12.68 -8.89 -24.34
N ASP A 135 -11.64 -9.51 -23.74
CA ASP A 135 -11.76 -10.74 -22.96
C ASP A 135 -12.24 -10.52 -21.52
N GLN A 136 -12.23 -9.28 -21.01
CA GLN A 136 -12.62 -8.97 -19.63
C GLN A 136 -14.11 -8.68 -19.54
N LYS A 137 -14.87 -9.61 -18.97
CA LYS A 137 -16.32 -9.47 -18.74
C LYS A 137 -16.59 -8.77 -17.42
N ILE A 138 -17.44 -7.75 -17.47
CA ILE A 138 -17.93 -7.00 -16.30
C ILE A 138 -19.46 -6.92 -16.32
N SER A 139 -20.06 -6.69 -15.15
CA SER A 139 -21.52 -6.53 -15.00
C SER A 139 -21.82 -5.45 -13.98
N GLU A 140 -22.74 -4.53 -14.27
CA GLU A 140 -23.21 -3.54 -13.29
C GLU A 140 -24.02 -4.20 -12.15
N LYS A 141 -24.62 -5.36 -12.43
CA LYS A 141 -25.36 -6.18 -11.46
C LYS A 141 -24.46 -7.33 -11.00
N SER A 142 -23.64 -7.07 -10.00
CA SER A 142 -22.73 -8.05 -9.42
C SER A 142 -22.61 -7.87 -7.92
N ASP A 143 -22.59 -8.97 -7.18
CA ASP A 143 -22.33 -8.96 -5.74
C ASP A 143 -20.85 -8.63 -5.41
N THR A 144 -19.98 -8.58 -6.42
CA THR A 144 -18.54 -8.32 -6.29
C THR A 144 -18.13 -7.10 -7.08
N ILE A 145 -17.52 -6.13 -6.41
CA ILE A 145 -16.84 -4.98 -7.02
C ILE A 145 -15.36 -5.30 -7.17
N TYR A 146 -14.78 -5.00 -8.33
CA TYR A 146 -13.34 -4.90 -8.48
C TYR A 146 -12.91 -3.43 -8.35
N PHE A 147 -12.36 -3.07 -7.19
CA PHE A 147 -11.84 -1.73 -6.94
C PHE A 147 -10.44 -1.61 -7.53
N THR A 148 -10.34 -0.95 -8.68
CA THR A 148 -9.14 -0.92 -9.52
C THR A 148 -8.06 0.00 -8.94
N GLY A 149 -8.48 1.06 -8.23
CA GLY A 149 -7.58 2.05 -7.66
C GLY A 149 -6.73 2.73 -8.73
N CYS A 150 -5.51 3.12 -8.39
CA CYS A 150 -4.69 3.95 -9.28
C CYS A 150 -3.94 3.19 -10.40
N LEU A 151 -4.11 1.86 -10.52
CA LEU A 151 -3.35 1.01 -11.44
C LEU A 151 -3.23 1.55 -12.88
N PRO A 152 -4.33 1.95 -13.56
CA PRO A 152 -4.25 2.32 -14.99
C PRO A 152 -3.41 3.57 -15.25
N TYR A 153 -3.31 4.45 -14.26
CA TYR A 153 -2.58 5.71 -14.39
C TYR A 153 -1.08 5.55 -14.16
N TYR A 154 -0.66 4.55 -13.39
CA TYR A 154 0.75 4.31 -13.15
C TYR A 154 1.49 3.87 -14.41
N ASP A 155 0.86 3.11 -15.31
CA ASP A 155 1.47 2.76 -16.59
C ASP A 155 1.70 3.99 -17.49
N ILE A 156 0.85 5.01 -17.36
CA ILE A 156 1.02 6.29 -18.08
C ILE A 156 2.12 7.11 -17.41
N LEU A 157 2.03 7.31 -16.08
CA LEU A 157 2.96 8.15 -15.32
C LEU A 157 4.39 7.61 -15.32
N PHE A 158 4.53 6.29 -15.35
CA PHE A 158 5.81 5.58 -15.22
C PHE A 158 6.07 4.66 -16.42
N ARG A 159 5.69 5.12 -17.62
CA ARG A 159 5.78 4.36 -18.88
C ARG A 159 7.15 3.70 -19.10
N ASP A 160 8.22 4.40 -18.75
CA ASP A 160 9.59 3.91 -18.96
C ASP A 160 10.01 2.80 -17.98
N MET A 161 9.22 2.50 -16.94
CA MET A 161 9.55 1.51 -15.91
C MET A 161 8.99 0.11 -16.21
N ASN A 162 8.27 -0.10 -17.32
CA ASN A 162 7.68 -1.40 -17.68
C ASN A 162 6.90 -2.03 -16.51
N LEU A 163 5.99 -1.25 -15.92
CA LEU A 163 5.11 -1.69 -14.84
C LEU A 163 4.04 -2.65 -15.35
N GLU A 164 3.38 -3.34 -14.44
CA GLU A 164 2.28 -4.24 -14.77
C GLU A 164 0.90 -3.65 -14.40
N GLY A 165 0.72 -2.33 -14.33
CA GLY A 165 -0.49 -1.71 -13.77
C GLY A 165 -1.79 -2.19 -14.42
N ILE A 166 -1.95 -1.93 -15.72
CA ILE A 166 -3.10 -2.38 -16.52
C ILE A 166 -3.13 -3.91 -16.60
N LYS A 167 -1.96 -4.57 -16.69
CA LYS A 167 -1.88 -6.03 -16.75
C LYS A 167 -2.44 -6.68 -15.48
N ILE A 168 -2.13 -6.15 -14.30
CA ILE A 168 -2.67 -6.57 -13.00
C ILE A 168 -4.18 -6.40 -12.99
N ALA A 169 -4.67 -5.25 -13.45
CA ALA A 169 -6.11 -4.97 -13.49
C ALA A 169 -6.86 -5.96 -14.39
N ARG A 170 -6.35 -6.21 -15.60
CA ARG A 170 -6.92 -7.20 -16.51
C ARG A 170 -6.85 -8.61 -15.96
N SER A 171 -5.70 -9.01 -15.40
CA SER A 171 -5.49 -10.34 -14.82
C SER A 171 -6.49 -10.62 -13.69
N ALA A 172 -6.75 -9.64 -12.82
CA ALA A 172 -7.73 -9.78 -11.76
C ALA A 172 -9.14 -10.07 -12.30
N VAL A 173 -9.59 -9.32 -13.32
CA VAL A 173 -10.89 -9.55 -13.96
C VAL A 173 -10.94 -10.89 -14.68
N THR A 174 -9.89 -11.25 -15.44
CA THR A 174 -9.78 -12.55 -16.12
C THR A 174 -9.89 -13.71 -15.13
N ILE A 175 -9.13 -13.68 -14.02
CA ILE A 175 -9.18 -14.75 -13.02
C ILE A 175 -10.58 -14.84 -12.39
N MET A 176 -11.19 -13.70 -12.05
CA MET A 176 -12.56 -13.68 -11.56
C MET A 176 -13.53 -14.30 -12.57
N ASN A 177 -13.42 -13.96 -13.86
CA ASN A 177 -14.28 -14.50 -14.90
C ASN A 177 -14.11 -16.02 -15.06
N LEU A 178 -12.89 -16.54 -15.03
CA LEU A 178 -12.61 -17.98 -15.05
C LEU A 178 -13.24 -18.69 -13.85
N ALA A 179 -13.25 -18.05 -12.68
CA ALA A 179 -13.91 -18.55 -11.49
C ALA A 179 -15.45 -18.42 -11.53
N GLY A 180 -16.05 -17.91 -12.61
CA GLY A 180 -17.49 -17.65 -12.74
C GLY A 180 -17.96 -16.36 -12.05
N ILE A 181 -17.05 -15.46 -11.68
CA ILE A 181 -17.36 -14.14 -11.12
C ILE A 181 -17.25 -13.10 -12.23
N VAL A 182 -18.35 -12.40 -12.51
CA VAL A 182 -18.37 -11.25 -13.42
C VAL A 182 -18.45 -9.98 -12.58
N PRO A 183 -17.32 -9.34 -12.24
CA PRO A 183 -17.32 -8.24 -11.28
C PRO A 183 -17.91 -6.96 -11.88
N HIS A 184 -18.40 -6.08 -11.01
CA HIS A 184 -18.67 -4.69 -11.36
C HIS A 184 -17.35 -3.89 -11.24
N VAL A 185 -16.94 -3.23 -12.32
CA VAL A 185 -15.87 -2.22 -12.32
C VAL A 185 -16.50 -0.84 -12.49
N MET A 186 -16.43 0.03 -11.48
CA MET A 186 -17.09 1.34 -11.53
C MET A 186 -16.37 2.30 -12.48
N LYS A 187 -17.11 2.89 -13.44
CA LYS A 187 -16.55 3.84 -14.42
C LYS A 187 -15.91 5.08 -13.80
N ASN A 188 -16.51 5.58 -12.72
CA ASN A 188 -16.13 6.84 -12.06
C ASN A 188 -15.64 6.61 -10.62
N GLU A 189 -15.00 5.47 -10.37
CA GLU A 189 -14.27 5.22 -9.11
C GLU A 189 -13.22 6.32 -8.87
N ARG A 190 -13.12 6.82 -7.64
CA ARG A 190 -12.09 7.77 -7.21
C ARG A 190 -10.90 7.06 -6.55
N CYS A 191 -9.77 7.77 -6.42
CA CYS A 191 -8.66 7.32 -5.58
C CYS A 191 -9.18 6.87 -4.20
N CYS A 192 -8.64 5.77 -3.66
CA CYS A 192 -9.06 5.28 -2.33
C CYS A 192 -8.78 6.29 -1.20
N GLY A 193 -7.88 7.26 -1.41
CA GLY A 193 -7.51 8.27 -0.41
C GLY A 193 -6.41 7.84 0.55
N HIS A 194 -5.75 6.69 0.32
CA HIS A 194 -4.69 6.16 1.18
C HIS A 194 -3.57 7.18 1.41
N ASP A 195 -2.99 7.71 0.34
CA ASP A 195 -1.84 8.59 0.48
C ASP A 195 -2.23 9.91 1.18
N GLN A 196 -3.47 10.40 0.98
CA GLN A 196 -4.00 11.61 1.61
C GLN A 196 -4.11 11.44 3.12
N ILE A 197 -4.81 10.41 3.61
CA ILE A 197 -4.98 10.23 5.05
C ILE A 197 -3.65 10.01 5.77
N TRP A 198 -2.74 9.22 5.18
CA TRP A 198 -1.45 8.89 5.80
C TRP A 198 -0.42 10.03 5.72
N GLU A 199 -0.68 11.05 4.91
CA GLU A 199 0.05 12.32 4.90
C GLU A 199 -0.65 13.44 5.72
N GLY A 200 -1.77 13.14 6.38
CA GLY A 200 -2.51 14.08 7.21
C GLY A 200 -3.53 14.94 6.46
N ASP A 201 -3.78 14.71 5.17
CA ASP A 201 -4.81 15.40 4.38
C ASP A 201 -6.18 14.70 4.54
N PHE A 202 -6.76 14.82 5.73
CA PHE A 202 -8.03 14.18 6.08
C PHE A 202 -9.22 14.71 5.26
N ASP A 203 -9.18 15.98 4.84
CA ASP A 203 -10.26 16.58 4.06
C ASP A 203 -10.35 15.96 2.66
N SER A 204 -9.21 15.86 1.95
CA SER A 204 -9.17 15.21 0.65
C SER A 204 -9.54 13.73 0.77
N PHE A 205 -9.02 13.03 1.78
CA PHE A 205 -9.38 11.63 2.06
C PHE A 205 -10.89 11.45 2.24
N ARG A 206 -11.53 12.28 3.08
CA ARG A 206 -12.97 12.18 3.34
C ARG A 206 -13.81 12.50 2.12
N SER A 207 -13.41 13.49 1.32
CA SER A 207 -14.11 13.80 0.08
C SER A 207 -14.08 12.60 -0.88
N LEU A 208 -12.89 12.05 -1.14
CA LEU A 208 -12.71 10.85 -1.97
C LEU A 208 -13.51 9.65 -1.45
N ALA A 209 -13.42 9.39 -0.14
CA ALA A 209 -14.10 8.27 0.48
C ALA A 209 -15.63 8.40 0.42
N ARG A 210 -16.19 9.59 0.64
CA ARG A 210 -17.65 9.82 0.52
C ARG A 210 -18.14 9.58 -0.91
N LEU A 211 -17.43 10.12 -1.89
CA LEU A 211 -17.78 9.93 -3.31
C LEU A 211 -17.73 8.45 -3.70
N ASN A 212 -16.70 7.72 -3.26
CA ASN A 212 -16.61 6.28 -3.48
C ASN A 212 -17.72 5.51 -2.76
N LEU A 213 -17.97 5.81 -1.48
CA LEU A 213 -18.99 5.12 -0.67
C LEU A 213 -20.40 5.30 -1.22
N GLU A 214 -20.74 6.49 -1.70
CA GLU A 214 -22.03 6.75 -2.37
C GLU A 214 -22.23 5.79 -3.55
N LYS A 215 -21.23 5.69 -4.44
CA LYS A 215 -21.30 4.81 -5.62
C LYS A 215 -21.29 3.34 -5.24
N LEU A 216 -20.42 2.94 -4.30
CA LEU A 216 -20.33 1.56 -3.82
C LEU A 216 -21.66 1.09 -3.24
N LYS A 217 -22.29 1.89 -2.35
CA LYS A 217 -23.59 1.56 -1.77
C LYS A 217 -24.70 1.46 -2.81
N ALA A 218 -24.68 2.35 -3.81
CA ALA A 218 -25.66 2.32 -4.90
C ALA A 218 -25.59 1.03 -5.74
N THR A 219 -24.45 0.32 -5.74
CA THR A 219 -24.33 -0.95 -6.46
C THR A 219 -25.04 -2.12 -5.77
N GLY A 220 -25.26 -2.06 -4.45
CA GLY A 220 -25.78 -3.17 -3.66
C GLY A 220 -24.81 -4.36 -3.52
N ALA A 221 -23.54 -4.22 -3.94
CA ALA A 221 -22.55 -5.28 -3.85
C ALA A 221 -22.24 -5.66 -2.38
N LYS A 222 -21.88 -6.92 -2.17
CA LYS A 222 -21.57 -7.47 -0.85
C LYS A 222 -20.08 -7.48 -0.53
N ARG A 223 -19.25 -7.48 -1.58
CA ARG A 223 -17.80 -7.63 -1.45
C ARG A 223 -17.06 -6.69 -2.41
N VAL A 224 -15.95 -6.15 -1.95
CA VAL A 224 -14.98 -5.38 -2.72
C VAL A 224 -13.65 -6.15 -2.77
N VAL A 225 -13.15 -6.39 -3.97
CA VAL A 225 -11.87 -7.04 -4.24
C VAL A 225 -10.91 -6.01 -4.84
N THR A 226 -9.67 -5.98 -4.37
CA THR A 226 -8.63 -5.11 -4.93
C THR A 226 -7.26 -5.78 -4.93
N THR A 227 -6.42 -5.41 -5.89
CA THR A 227 -5.04 -5.89 -6.06
C THR A 227 -4.01 -5.00 -5.35
N CYS A 228 -4.46 -3.93 -4.69
CA CYS A 228 -3.60 -3.00 -3.96
C CYS A 228 -3.83 -3.13 -2.45
N PRO A 229 -2.82 -3.52 -1.65
CA PRO A 229 -2.94 -3.61 -0.20
C PRO A 229 -3.31 -2.28 0.47
N GLU A 230 -2.95 -1.16 -0.15
CA GLU A 230 -3.28 0.17 0.37
C GLU A 230 -4.75 0.49 0.17
N CYS A 231 -5.33 0.12 -0.98
CA CYS A 231 -6.77 0.19 -1.20
C CYS A 231 -7.49 -0.75 -0.24
N ALA A 232 -7.02 -2.01 -0.11
CA ALA A 232 -7.63 -3.01 0.77
C ALA A 232 -7.68 -2.53 2.22
N PHE A 233 -6.56 -2.04 2.77
CA PHE A 233 -6.52 -1.50 4.13
C PHE A 233 -7.41 -0.27 4.29
N THR A 234 -7.36 0.66 3.33
CA THR A 234 -8.09 1.94 3.42
C THR A 234 -9.60 1.71 3.35
N LEU A 235 -10.07 0.89 2.41
CA LEU A 235 -11.47 0.51 2.29
C LEU A 235 -11.94 -0.27 3.51
N LYS A 236 -11.15 -1.23 4.00
CA LYS A 236 -11.54 -2.11 5.11
C LYS A 236 -11.56 -1.42 6.48
N TYR A 237 -10.60 -0.53 6.75
CA TYR A 237 -10.38 0.01 8.09
C TYR A 237 -10.49 1.54 8.17
N ASP A 238 -9.87 2.27 7.24
CA ASP A 238 -9.87 3.73 7.30
C ASP A 238 -11.25 4.30 6.95
N TYR A 239 -11.99 3.70 5.99
CA TYR A 239 -13.35 4.14 5.63
C TYR A 239 -14.32 3.97 6.83
N PRO A 240 -14.47 2.78 7.45
CA PRO A 240 -15.31 2.64 8.64
C PRO A 240 -14.89 3.52 9.81
N ARG A 241 -13.58 3.68 10.03
CA ARG A 241 -13.05 4.44 11.18
C ARG A 241 -13.26 5.94 11.06
N TYR A 242 -13.15 6.50 9.86
CA TYR A 242 -13.04 7.95 9.68
C TYR A 242 -14.16 8.56 8.83
N VAL A 243 -15.00 7.74 8.21
CA VAL A 243 -16.06 8.20 7.30
C VAL A 243 -17.38 7.53 7.63
N GLU A 244 -17.54 6.26 7.27
CA GLU A 244 -18.74 5.47 7.52
C GLU A 244 -18.44 3.98 7.30
N ASP A 245 -19.00 3.12 8.16
CA ASP A 245 -19.02 1.69 7.89
C ASP A 245 -19.94 1.39 6.72
N HIS A 246 -19.47 0.56 5.80
CA HIS A 246 -20.17 0.21 4.57
C HIS A 246 -20.64 -1.25 4.56
N GLY A 247 -20.31 -2.06 5.57
CA GLY A 247 -20.81 -3.43 5.74
C GLY A 247 -20.42 -4.44 4.64
N MET A 248 -19.55 -4.04 3.70
CA MET A 248 -19.06 -4.93 2.64
C MET A 248 -17.81 -5.64 3.09
N GLU A 249 -17.63 -6.88 2.65
CA GLU A 249 -16.36 -7.57 2.83
C GLU A 249 -15.30 -6.98 1.90
N VAL A 250 -14.13 -6.66 2.44
CA VAL A 250 -13.00 -6.15 1.64
C VAL A 250 -11.89 -7.18 1.63
N LEU A 251 -11.55 -7.66 0.42
CA LEU A 251 -10.49 -8.64 0.19
C LEU A 251 -9.36 -8.05 -0.65
N HIS A 252 -8.13 -8.35 -0.25
CA HIS A 252 -7.03 -8.31 -1.19
C HIS A 252 -7.12 -9.52 -2.14
N ILE A 253 -6.75 -9.35 -3.41
CA ILE A 253 -6.88 -10.40 -4.44
C ILE A 253 -6.22 -11.72 -4.03
N SER A 254 -5.12 -11.69 -3.27
CA SER A 254 -4.46 -12.91 -2.79
C SER A 254 -5.36 -13.78 -1.92
N GLN A 255 -6.24 -13.17 -1.13
CA GLN A 255 -7.18 -13.90 -0.27
C GLN A 255 -8.26 -14.57 -1.13
N LEU A 256 -8.81 -13.84 -2.10
CA LEU A 256 -9.76 -14.39 -3.06
C LEU A 256 -9.15 -15.55 -3.86
N LEU A 257 -7.92 -15.39 -4.36
CA LEU A 257 -7.26 -16.44 -5.14
C LEU A 257 -6.97 -17.70 -4.31
N ALA A 258 -6.56 -17.55 -3.05
CA ALA A 258 -6.36 -18.68 -2.16
C ALA A 258 -7.69 -19.44 -1.92
N ASP A 259 -8.77 -18.71 -1.62
CA ASP A 259 -10.11 -19.25 -1.41
C ASP A 259 -10.66 -19.96 -2.66
N LEU A 260 -10.54 -19.33 -3.84
CA LEU A 260 -11.00 -19.91 -5.10
C LEU A 260 -10.23 -21.19 -5.46
N ALA A 261 -8.92 -21.24 -5.18
CA ALA A 261 -8.10 -22.42 -5.44
C ALA A 261 -8.44 -23.55 -4.47
N GLU A 262 -8.65 -23.25 -3.19
CA GLU A 262 -9.08 -24.23 -2.18
C GLU A 262 -10.46 -24.82 -2.52
N GLN A 263 -11.36 -24.01 -3.06
CA GLN A 263 -12.68 -24.45 -3.55
C GLN A 263 -12.64 -25.19 -4.90
N GLY A 264 -11.46 -25.29 -5.55
CA GLY A 264 -11.33 -25.89 -6.89
C GLY A 264 -12.01 -25.10 -8.01
N ARG A 265 -12.36 -23.83 -7.78
CA ARG A 265 -12.98 -22.94 -8.78
C ARG A 265 -11.98 -22.36 -9.78
N ILE A 266 -10.71 -22.38 -9.41
CA ILE A 266 -9.59 -22.12 -10.31
C ILE A 266 -8.57 -23.24 -10.12
N VAL A 267 -7.97 -23.69 -11.22
CA VAL A 267 -6.96 -24.74 -11.22
C VAL A 267 -5.69 -24.18 -11.87
N PHE A 268 -4.57 -24.34 -11.17
CA PHE A 268 -3.26 -23.96 -11.70
C PHE A 268 -2.68 -25.14 -12.47
N LYS A 269 -2.02 -24.85 -13.60
CA LYS A 269 -1.32 -25.84 -14.42
C LYS A 269 -0.26 -26.54 -13.59
N ASP A 270 -0.17 -27.86 -13.74
CA ASP A 270 0.99 -28.60 -13.29
C ASP A 270 2.22 -28.20 -14.11
N ARG A 271 3.27 -27.74 -13.41
CA ARG A 271 4.57 -27.43 -14.01
C ARG A 271 5.54 -28.56 -13.73
N GLU A 272 6.11 -29.13 -14.80
CA GLU A 272 7.18 -30.13 -14.69
C GLU A 272 8.36 -29.63 -13.85
N LYS A 273 8.69 -28.34 -13.96
CA LYS A 273 9.71 -27.67 -13.17
C LYS A 273 9.16 -26.40 -12.53
N ARG A 274 9.20 -26.36 -11.20
CA ARG A 274 8.88 -25.16 -10.43
C ARG A 274 9.94 -24.08 -10.62
N LEU A 275 9.50 -22.84 -10.79
CA LEU A 275 10.41 -21.70 -10.98
C LEU A 275 10.77 -21.06 -9.64
N PRO A 276 12.06 -20.84 -9.32
CA PRO A 276 12.48 -20.15 -8.11
C PRO A 276 11.97 -18.70 -8.05
N ALA A 277 11.25 -18.36 -6.97
CA ALA A 277 10.73 -17.03 -6.72
C ALA A 277 10.90 -16.65 -5.25
N THR A 278 11.10 -15.36 -4.97
CA THR A 278 11.05 -14.81 -3.62
C THR A 278 9.94 -13.78 -3.51
N PHE A 279 9.46 -13.47 -2.30
CA PHE A 279 8.26 -12.65 -2.11
C PHE A 279 8.52 -11.38 -1.29
N GLN A 280 8.06 -10.23 -1.78
CA GLN A 280 7.96 -9.00 -0.99
C GLN A 280 6.68 -9.02 -0.17
N ASP A 281 6.79 -9.16 1.15
CA ASP A 281 5.68 -8.85 2.06
C ASP A 281 5.43 -7.33 2.08
N PRO A 282 4.31 -6.82 1.51
CA PRO A 282 4.00 -5.39 1.54
C PRO A 282 3.56 -4.98 2.94
N CYS A 283 3.98 -3.81 3.42
CA CYS A 283 3.72 -3.39 4.79
C CYS A 283 2.22 -3.34 5.14
N ARG A 284 1.37 -2.78 4.24
CA ARG A 284 -0.08 -2.71 4.44
C ARG A 284 -0.77 -4.06 4.39
N LEU A 285 -0.28 -5.02 3.58
CA LEU A 285 -0.86 -6.36 3.52
C LEU A 285 -0.49 -7.18 4.76
N GLY A 286 0.80 -7.19 5.08
CA GLY A 286 1.33 -7.98 6.19
C GLY A 286 1.07 -7.33 7.54
N ARG A 287 1.84 -6.31 7.91
CA ARG A 287 1.85 -5.76 9.28
C ARG A 287 0.53 -5.11 9.70
N TYR A 288 -0.28 -4.65 8.75
CA TYR A 288 -1.55 -3.99 9.05
C TYR A 288 -2.77 -4.90 8.90
N MET A 289 -2.77 -5.84 7.94
CA MET A 289 -3.92 -6.73 7.73
C MET A 289 -3.70 -8.17 8.20
N GLY A 290 -2.47 -8.54 8.57
CA GLY A 290 -2.11 -9.89 9.00
C GLY A 290 -2.04 -10.91 7.85
N ILE A 291 -2.11 -10.46 6.59
CA ILE A 291 -2.20 -11.33 5.42
C ILE A 291 -0.78 -11.69 4.97
N TYR A 292 -0.39 -12.94 5.23
CA TYR A 292 0.94 -13.47 4.92
C TYR A 292 0.88 -14.79 4.17
N ASP A 293 -0.04 -15.67 4.51
CA ASP A 293 -0.02 -17.05 4.05
C ASP A 293 -0.77 -17.21 2.72
N GLU A 294 -1.86 -16.46 2.51
CA GLU A 294 -2.64 -16.45 1.27
C GLU A 294 -1.78 -16.11 0.03
N PRO A 295 -0.98 -15.01 0.00
CA PRO A 295 -0.14 -14.73 -1.16
C PRO A 295 0.94 -15.81 -1.40
N ARG A 296 1.42 -16.48 -0.34
CA ARG A 296 2.40 -17.57 -0.46
C ARG A 296 1.75 -18.83 -1.01
N ALA A 297 0.55 -19.16 -0.55
CA ALA A 297 -0.23 -20.29 -1.05
C ALA A 297 -0.53 -20.13 -2.54
N VAL A 298 -1.01 -18.95 -2.96
CA VAL A 298 -1.24 -18.62 -4.37
C VAL A 298 0.04 -18.80 -5.18
N LEU A 299 1.17 -18.27 -4.72
CA LEU A 299 2.44 -18.37 -5.43
C LEU A 299 2.92 -19.84 -5.58
N LYS A 300 2.84 -20.63 -4.50
CA LYS A 300 3.21 -22.05 -4.52
C LYS A 300 2.27 -22.86 -5.42
N ASN A 301 0.97 -22.61 -5.38
CA ASN A 301 -0.01 -23.28 -6.22
C ASN A 301 0.15 -22.90 -7.69
N SER A 302 0.63 -21.69 -7.99
CA SER A 302 0.97 -21.24 -9.36
C SER A 302 2.24 -21.90 -9.95
N GLY A 303 2.79 -22.93 -9.30
CA GLY A 303 3.95 -23.68 -9.77
C GLY A 303 5.30 -22.99 -9.53
N TYR A 304 5.39 -22.12 -8.52
CA TYR A 304 6.66 -21.51 -8.11
C TYR A 304 7.23 -22.20 -6.86
N ASP A 305 8.56 -22.20 -6.77
CA ASP A 305 9.28 -22.61 -5.56
C ASP A 305 9.67 -21.36 -4.78
N LEU A 306 9.14 -21.23 -3.55
CA LEU A 306 9.27 -20.01 -2.76
C LEU A 306 10.56 -20.05 -1.92
N LEU A 307 11.56 -19.28 -2.36
CA LEU A 307 12.80 -19.04 -1.65
C LEU A 307 12.67 -17.79 -0.78
N GLU A 308 12.48 -17.99 0.52
CA GLU A 308 12.26 -16.89 1.46
C GLU A 308 13.53 -16.06 1.71
N MET A 309 13.36 -14.74 1.80
CA MET A 309 14.41 -13.85 2.29
C MET A 309 14.66 -14.05 3.78
N LYS A 310 15.82 -13.60 4.29
CA LYS A 310 16.11 -13.64 5.74
C LYS A 310 15.10 -12.84 6.58
N LYS A 311 14.60 -11.72 6.04
CA LYS A 311 13.61 -10.86 6.69
C LYS A 311 12.26 -10.99 5.96
N ILE A 312 11.32 -11.71 6.56
CA ILE A 312 10.00 -12.01 5.99
C ILE A 312 8.90 -11.66 6.97
N LYS A 313 7.66 -11.71 6.51
CA LYS A 313 6.44 -11.43 7.27
C LYS A 313 6.58 -10.10 8.02
N VAL A 314 6.39 -10.11 9.34
CA VAL A 314 6.47 -8.94 10.21
C VAL A 314 7.84 -8.24 10.15
N ALA A 315 8.93 -8.99 9.92
CA ALA A 315 10.30 -8.47 9.84
C ALA A 315 10.68 -7.91 8.45
N SER A 316 9.84 -8.08 7.43
CA SER A 316 10.11 -7.63 6.05
C SER A 316 10.38 -6.12 5.97
N LEU A 317 11.40 -5.71 5.21
CA LEU A 317 11.66 -4.28 4.98
C LEU A 317 10.61 -3.67 4.05
N CYS A 318 10.26 -2.42 4.32
CA CYS A 318 9.41 -1.62 3.44
C CYS A 318 10.11 -1.35 2.09
N CYS A 319 9.32 -1.12 1.03
CA CYS A 319 9.83 -0.64 -0.27
C CYS A 319 10.38 0.79 -0.24
N GLY A 320 10.41 1.43 0.93
CA GLY A 320 11.15 2.67 1.15
C GLY A 320 10.37 3.95 0.96
N THR A 321 9.08 3.93 0.63
CA THR A 321 8.29 5.17 0.48
C THR A 321 6.89 5.02 1.05
N SER A 322 6.41 6.06 1.74
CA SER A 322 5.00 6.25 2.11
C SER A 322 4.46 7.50 1.43
N CYS A 323 3.20 7.47 0.99
CA CYS A 323 2.49 8.67 0.54
C CYS A 323 3.18 9.46 -0.58
N TRP A 324 4.04 8.83 -1.38
CA TRP A 324 4.83 9.50 -2.43
C TRP A 324 5.69 10.69 -1.96
N THR A 325 5.96 10.78 -0.66
CA THR A 325 6.81 11.80 -0.06
C THR A 325 8.25 11.31 0.14
N ALA A 326 9.18 12.26 0.12
CA ALA A 326 10.57 12.07 0.45
C ALA A 326 11.30 10.97 -0.34
N CYS A 327 11.01 10.76 -1.64
CA CYS A 327 11.72 9.77 -2.47
C CYS A 327 13.17 10.21 -2.77
N GLY A 328 14.07 10.05 -1.79
CA GLY A 328 15.47 10.48 -1.88
C GLY A 328 16.49 9.37 -1.70
N ARG A 329 17.72 9.78 -1.35
CA ARG A 329 18.86 8.88 -1.14
C ARG A 329 18.61 7.80 -0.08
N VAL A 330 17.99 8.16 1.05
CA VAL A 330 17.67 7.21 2.13
C VAL A 330 16.74 6.11 1.62
N ASN A 331 15.70 6.48 0.89
CA ASN A 331 14.68 5.59 0.33
C ASN A 331 15.31 4.66 -0.71
N LYS A 332 16.18 5.19 -1.57
CA LYS A 332 16.98 4.39 -2.52
C LYS A 332 17.82 3.36 -1.79
N ASN A 333 18.50 3.72 -0.69
CA ASN A 333 19.29 2.76 0.09
C ASN A 333 18.41 1.64 0.69
N ILE A 334 17.22 1.97 1.18
CA ILE A 334 16.26 0.98 1.70
C ILE A 334 15.80 0.02 0.61
N GLN A 335 15.47 0.54 -0.58
CA GLN A 335 15.08 -0.26 -1.75
C GLN A 335 16.23 -1.18 -2.19
N THR A 336 17.45 -0.63 -2.26
CA THR A 336 18.66 -1.38 -2.62
C THR A 336 18.95 -2.49 -1.61
N GLU A 337 18.86 -2.22 -0.31
CA GLU A 337 19.02 -3.26 0.72
C GLU A 337 18.01 -4.39 0.52
N ARG A 338 16.74 -4.06 0.26
CA ARG A 338 15.71 -5.08 0.06
C ARG A 338 15.92 -5.89 -1.22
N LEU A 339 16.32 -5.25 -2.31
CA LEU A 339 16.63 -5.97 -3.56
C LEU A 339 17.88 -6.85 -3.43
N LYS A 340 18.90 -6.42 -2.67
CA LYS A 340 20.04 -7.28 -2.34
C LYS A 340 19.59 -8.51 -1.56
N GLN A 341 18.71 -8.36 -0.56
CA GLN A 341 18.13 -9.51 0.14
C GLN A 341 17.41 -10.47 -0.82
N ALA A 342 16.62 -9.94 -1.76
CA ALA A 342 15.93 -10.75 -2.75
C ALA A 342 16.94 -11.51 -3.64
N LYS A 343 17.98 -10.84 -4.13
CA LYS A 343 19.02 -11.47 -4.96
C LYS A 343 19.80 -12.55 -4.21
N THR A 344 20.12 -12.35 -2.93
CA THR A 344 20.83 -13.34 -2.09
C THR A 344 20.06 -14.65 -1.92
N THR A 345 18.74 -14.67 -2.12
CA THR A 345 17.97 -15.93 -2.10
C THR A 345 18.31 -16.88 -3.23
N GLY A 346 18.89 -16.38 -4.33
CA GLY A 346 19.09 -17.15 -5.56
C GLY A 346 17.83 -17.31 -6.41
N ALA A 347 16.72 -16.65 -6.06
CA ALA A 347 15.49 -16.68 -6.85
C ALA A 347 15.64 -15.97 -8.21
N ASP A 348 14.95 -16.47 -9.23
CA ASP A 348 14.94 -15.86 -10.57
C ASP A 348 14.14 -14.55 -10.59
N MET A 349 13.19 -14.39 -9.67
CA MET A 349 12.36 -13.20 -9.56
C MET A 349 11.91 -12.85 -8.14
N LEU A 350 11.72 -11.56 -7.92
CA LEU A 350 11.00 -10.98 -6.80
C LEU A 350 9.53 -10.78 -7.19
N VAL A 351 8.64 -11.44 -6.46
CA VAL A 351 7.20 -11.31 -6.61
C VAL A 351 6.67 -10.28 -5.62
N THR A 352 5.88 -9.33 -6.12
CA THR A 352 5.19 -8.31 -5.31
C THR A 352 3.69 -8.56 -5.32
N ALA A 353 3.00 -8.15 -4.25
CA ALA A 353 1.54 -8.05 -4.21
C ALA A 353 1.08 -6.59 -4.01
N CYS A 354 1.86 -5.63 -4.50
CA CYS A 354 1.61 -4.21 -4.34
C CYS A 354 2.29 -3.44 -5.47
N ILE A 355 1.52 -2.75 -6.29
CA ILE A 355 2.05 -1.94 -7.38
C ILE A 355 3.02 -0.87 -6.89
N LYS A 356 2.77 -0.26 -5.72
CA LYS A 356 3.70 0.76 -5.17
C LYS A 356 5.04 0.15 -4.78
N CYS A 357 5.07 -1.08 -4.29
CA CYS A 357 6.34 -1.79 -4.08
C CYS A 357 7.05 -2.07 -5.42
N GLN A 358 6.31 -2.53 -6.43
CA GLN A 358 6.85 -2.77 -7.77
C GLN A 358 7.47 -1.48 -8.37
N ILE A 359 6.77 -0.35 -8.28
CA ILE A 359 7.23 0.96 -8.76
C ILE A 359 8.56 1.35 -8.10
N HIS A 360 8.62 1.32 -6.76
CA HIS A 360 9.79 1.77 -6.04
C HIS A 360 11.02 0.86 -6.26
N PHE A 361 10.82 -0.44 -6.36
CA PHE A 361 11.93 -1.34 -6.68
C PHE A 361 12.40 -1.22 -8.13
N LYS A 362 11.49 -1.08 -9.10
CA LYS A 362 11.87 -0.83 -10.50
C LYS A 362 12.54 0.55 -10.66
N CYS A 363 12.10 1.56 -9.91
CA CYS A 363 12.77 2.85 -9.80
C CYS A 363 14.19 2.70 -9.25
N ALA A 364 14.40 1.86 -8.23
CA ALA A 364 15.73 1.54 -7.73
C ALA A 364 16.63 0.97 -8.84
N GLN A 365 16.12 0.00 -9.61
CA GLN A 365 16.82 -0.66 -10.72
C GLN A 365 17.13 0.24 -11.93
N LYS A 366 16.53 1.43 -12.04
CA LYS A 366 16.89 2.42 -13.06
C LYS A 366 18.25 3.08 -12.80
N ASP A 367 18.79 2.95 -11.59
CA ASP A 367 20.14 3.41 -11.29
C ASP A 367 21.16 2.48 -11.93
N LYS A 368 21.86 2.99 -12.96
CA LYS A 368 22.86 2.23 -13.73
C LYS A 368 24.01 1.75 -12.84
N MET A 369 24.35 2.48 -11.78
CA MET A 369 25.45 2.13 -10.88
C MET A 369 25.11 0.95 -9.97
N LEU A 370 23.82 0.64 -9.81
CA LEU A 370 23.35 -0.44 -8.95
C LEU A 370 22.93 -1.68 -9.76
N LYS A 371 22.95 -1.63 -11.09
CA LYS A 371 22.39 -2.68 -11.96
C LYS A 371 22.90 -4.08 -11.59
N ASP A 372 24.20 -4.24 -11.41
CA ASP A 372 24.81 -5.54 -11.10
C ASP A 372 24.53 -5.99 -9.66
N ASP A 373 24.28 -5.05 -8.76
CA ASP A 373 24.03 -5.29 -7.33
C ASP A 373 22.59 -5.72 -7.04
N ILE A 374 21.61 -5.15 -7.75
CA ILE A 374 20.16 -5.30 -7.46
C ILE A 374 19.33 -5.81 -8.63
N GLY A 375 19.98 -6.25 -9.72
CA GLY A 375 19.33 -6.86 -10.87
C GLY A 375 18.63 -8.17 -10.49
N ILE A 376 17.30 -8.15 -10.49
CA ILE A 376 16.41 -9.32 -10.34
C ILE A 376 15.11 -9.01 -11.07
N LYS A 377 14.48 -10.01 -11.72
CA LYS A 377 13.19 -9.80 -12.39
C LYS A 377 12.12 -9.48 -11.35
N ILE A 378 11.27 -8.48 -11.60
CA ILE A 378 10.19 -8.11 -10.68
C ILE A 378 8.84 -8.31 -11.37
N ARG A 379 7.96 -9.11 -10.75
CA ARG A 379 6.63 -9.46 -11.26
C ARG A 379 5.56 -9.33 -10.17
N ASP A 380 4.31 -9.11 -10.57
CA ASP A 380 3.17 -9.10 -9.67
C ASP A 380 2.55 -10.50 -9.48
N LEU A 381 2.11 -10.80 -8.26
CA LEU A 381 1.46 -12.06 -7.90
C LEU A 381 0.23 -12.35 -8.78
N THR A 382 -0.59 -11.33 -9.07
CA THR A 382 -1.85 -11.48 -9.82
C THR A 382 -1.59 -11.88 -11.26
N THR A 383 -0.57 -11.29 -11.89
CA THR A 383 -0.24 -11.59 -13.29
C THR A 383 0.42 -12.96 -13.41
N LEU A 384 1.24 -13.37 -12.44
CA LEU A 384 1.82 -14.71 -12.41
C LEU A 384 0.77 -15.79 -12.15
N ALA A 385 -0.22 -15.51 -11.29
CA ALA A 385 -1.32 -16.41 -11.03
C ALA A 385 -2.14 -16.65 -12.32
N GLU A 386 -2.56 -15.58 -13.02
CA GLU A 386 -3.30 -15.69 -14.29
C GLU A 386 -2.53 -16.48 -15.36
N GLU A 387 -1.24 -16.20 -15.55
CA GLU A 387 -0.38 -16.91 -16.51
C GLU A 387 -0.32 -18.43 -16.23
N SER A 388 -0.52 -18.81 -14.97
CA SER A 388 -0.39 -20.18 -14.48
C SER A 388 -1.73 -20.91 -14.38
N LEU A 389 -2.87 -20.28 -14.68
CA LEU A 389 -4.18 -20.93 -14.66
C LEU A 389 -4.43 -21.79 -15.91
N GLU A 390 -5.05 -22.94 -15.70
CA GLU A 390 -5.73 -23.70 -16.77
C GLU A 390 -6.87 -22.84 -17.33
N LYS A 391 -6.99 -22.79 -18.66
CA LYS A 391 -7.95 -21.95 -19.37
C LYS A 391 -9.19 -22.72 -19.77
#